data_AF-A0A6M2BNJ3-F1
#
_entry.id   AF-A0A6M2BNJ3-F1
#
_cell.length_a   1.000
_cell.length_b   1.000
_cell.length_c   1.000
_cell.angle_alpha   90.00
_cell.angle_beta   90.00
_cell.angle_gamma   90.00
#
_symmetry.space_group_name_H-M   'P 1'
#
loop_
_entity.id
_entity.type
_entity.pdbx_description
1 polymer ?
#
loop_
_entity_poly.entity_id
_entity_poly.type
_entity_poly.pdbx_seq_one_letter_code
_entity_poly.pdbx_strand_id
1 'polypeptide(L)'
;MVGTLKVAIAALALSLPVAAAFAAPKAPSPGHAAEHGAHHYIYYPDKRIYYAPETQMWFWPDGDSWMSGGALPVFYQQYASRGYNVYLDVSRPYEAQRDVSAGYRRHQWTPYHYGDDSDDRDASDHRRHGGAGK
;
A
#
# COMPACT_ATOMS: atom_id res chain seq x y z
N MET A 1 -55.64 16.26 -3.83
CA MET A 1 -54.27 16.42 -4.40
C MET A 1 -53.56 17.46 -3.58
N VAL A 2 -52.63 17.07 -2.70
CA VAL A 2 -51.86 18.02 -1.89
C VAL A 2 -50.40 17.90 -2.30
N GLY A 3 -49.87 19.02 -2.78
CA GLY A 3 -48.57 19.15 -3.42
C GLY A 3 -47.39 19.26 -2.46
N THR A 4 -46.23 19.16 -3.09
CA THR A 4 -44.87 18.96 -2.59
C THR A 4 -44.21 20.22 -1.96
N LEU A 5 -43.16 19.96 -1.16
CA LEU A 5 -41.95 20.79 -0.92
C LEU A 5 -42.08 21.91 0.16
N LYS A 6 -41.14 22.17 1.08
CA LYS A 6 -39.66 22.22 0.97
C LYS A 6 -38.93 21.89 2.28
N VAL A 7 -37.78 21.25 2.11
CA VAL A 7 -36.69 21.02 3.06
C VAL A 7 -35.97 22.33 3.40
N ALA A 8 -35.53 22.48 4.65
CA ALA A 8 -34.39 23.34 4.98
C ALA A 8 -33.69 22.81 6.24
N ILE A 9 -32.54 22.15 6.06
CA ILE A 9 -31.53 22.03 7.11
C ILE A 9 -30.19 22.32 6.43
N ALA A 10 -29.71 23.55 6.58
CA ALA A 10 -28.34 23.93 6.23
C ALA A 10 -27.57 24.02 7.55
N ALA A 11 -26.91 22.92 7.93
CA ALA A 11 -25.90 22.95 8.99
C ALA A 11 -24.53 23.13 8.32
N LEU A 12 -23.99 24.35 8.43
CA LEU A 12 -22.67 24.70 7.89
C LEU A 12 -21.60 24.34 8.95
N ALA A 13 -20.99 23.17 8.83
CA ALA A 13 -19.81 22.81 9.62
C ALA A 13 -18.55 23.29 8.88
N LEU A 14 -17.88 24.29 9.44
CA LEU A 14 -16.63 24.84 8.92
C LEU A 14 -15.47 23.89 9.29
N SER A 15 -15.08 22.99 8.38
CA SER A 15 -13.90 22.15 8.57
C SER A 15 -12.64 22.85 8.03
N LEU A 16 -11.69 23.14 8.93
CA LEU A 16 -10.35 23.65 8.61
C LEU A 16 -9.59 22.66 7.71
N PRO A 17 -8.93 23.10 6.63
CA PRO A 17 -8.00 22.24 5.90
C PRO A 17 -6.70 22.11 6.70
N VAL A 18 -6.43 20.92 7.23
CA VAL A 18 -5.06 20.56 7.65
C VAL A 18 -4.24 20.39 6.37
N ALA A 19 -3.46 21.41 6.03
CA ALA A 19 -2.44 21.30 5.00
C ALA A 19 -1.31 20.42 5.53
N ALA A 20 -1.42 19.10 5.29
CA ALA A 20 -0.30 18.20 5.45
C ALA A 20 0.80 18.62 4.46
N ALA A 21 1.92 19.13 4.97
CA ALA A 21 3.12 19.36 4.18
C ALA A 21 3.66 18.00 3.74
N PHE A 22 3.25 17.53 2.56
CA PHE A 22 3.83 16.34 1.95
C PHE A 22 5.29 16.65 1.58
N ALA A 23 6.23 15.96 2.23
CA ALA A 23 7.58 15.85 1.73
C ALA A 23 7.52 15.37 0.27
N ALA A 24 8.22 16.05 -0.64
CA ALA A 24 8.25 15.70 -2.04
C ALA A 24 8.67 14.22 -2.20
N PRO A 25 7.94 13.40 -2.98
CA PRO A 25 8.32 12.02 -3.21
C PRO A 25 9.71 11.98 -3.83
N LYS A 26 10.56 11.09 -3.29
CA LYS A 26 11.87 10.81 -3.87
C LYS A 26 11.64 10.31 -5.30
N ALA A 27 12.07 11.10 -6.28
CA ALA A 27 11.84 10.78 -7.69
C ALA A 27 12.33 9.35 -7.99
N PRO A 28 11.47 8.46 -8.51
CA PRO A 28 11.89 7.14 -8.94
C PRO A 28 12.97 7.26 -10.03
N SER A 29 13.96 6.36 -10.00
CA SER A 29 15.08 6.35 -10.93
C SER A 29 14.58 6.47 -12.39
N PRO A 30 15.16 7.35 -13.23
CA PRO A 30 14.57 7.78 -14.51
C PRO A 30 14.29 6.70 -15.56
N GLY A 31 14.71 5.44 -15.35
CA GLY A 31 14.57 4.35 -16.33
C GLY A 31 13.29 3.53 -16.23
N HIS A 32 12.58 3.54 -15.09
CA HIS A 32 11.42 2.64 -14.87
C HIS A 32 10.15 3.36 -14.39
N ALA A 33 10.22 4.66 -14.11
CA ALA A 33 9.11 5.42 -13.52
C ALA A 33 7.98 5.77 -14.50
N ALA A 34 8.31 6.00 -15.77
CA ALA A 34 7.39 6.63 -16.70
C ALA A 34 6.31 5.68 -17.28
N GLU A 35 6.55 4.37 -17.28
CA GLU A 35 5.62 3.40 -17.87
C GLU A 35 4.67 2.75 -16.86
N HIS A 36 5.00 2.76 -15.57
CA HIS A 36 4.31 1.93 -14.58
C HIS A 36 3.23 2.66 -13.77
N GLY A 37 3.29 3.99 -13.64
CA GLY A 37 2.34 4.81 -12.86
C GLY A 37 3.06 5.59 -11.77
N ALA A 38 2.55 6.77 -11.42
CA ALA A 38 3.28 7.74 -10.60
C ALA A 38 3.50 7.32 -9.13
N HIS A 39 2.69 6.41 -8.59
CA HIS A 39 2.69 6.05 -7.18
C HIS A 39 2.76 4.54 -6.96
N HIS A 40 3.66 4.10 -6.08
CA HIS A 40 3.84 2.69 -5.72
C HIS A 40 2.96 2.30 -4.52
N TYR A 41 2.23 1.20 -4.67
CA TYR A 41 1.44 0.57 -3.61
C TYR A 41 1.68 -0.94 -3.55
N ILE A 42 1.47 -1.51 -2.36
CA ILE A 42 1.28 -2.94 -2.16
C ILE A 42 -0.22 -3.19 -2.04
N TYR A 43 -0.79 -3.95 -2.97
CA TYR A 43 -2.20 -4.29 -3.00
C TYR A 43 -2.45 -5.70 -2.46
N TYR A 44 -3.39 -5.83 -1.53
CA TYR A 44 -3.86 -7.08 -0.96
C TYR A 44 -5.30 -7.35 -1.41
N PRO A 45 -5.51 -8.24 -2.39
CA PRO A 45 -6.79 -8.38 -3.08
C PRO A 45 -7.91 -8.94 -2.19
N ASP A 46 -7.60 -9.80 -1.21
CA ASP A 46 -8.59 -10.46 -0.34
C ASP A 46 -9.57 -9.50 0.33
N LYS A 47 -9.06 -8.34 0.79
CA LYS A 47 -9.86 -7.29 1.43
C LYS A 47 -9.73 -5.93 0.76
N ARG A 48 -9.16 -5.89 -0.45
CA ARG A 48 -8.93 -4.64 -1.21
C ARG A 48 -8.13 -3.62 -0.38
N ILE A 49 -7.09 -4.08 0.31
CA ILE A 49 -6.25 -3.24 1.16
C ILE A 49 -5.06 -2.75 0.34
N TYR A 50 -4.64 -1.50 0.55
CA TYR A 50 -3.42 -0.96 0.00
C TYR A 50 -2.48 -0.51 1.11
N TYR A 51 -1.18 -0.69 0.88
CA TYR A 51 -0.12 -0.08 1.68
C TYR A 51 0.77 0.76 0.77
N ALA A 52 0.99 2.02 1.12
CA ALA A 52 1.91 2.93 0.44
C ALA A 52 3.24 2.92 1.19
N PRO A 53 4.27 2.20 0.70
CA PRO A 53 5.55 2.09 1.40
C PRO A 53 6.28 3.43 1.53
N GLU A 54 6.10 4.33 0.56
CA GLU A 54 6.74 5.66 0.56
C GLU A 54 6.27 6.55 1.71
N THR A 55 4.98 6.49 2.03
CA THR A 55 4.36 7.30 3.10
C THR A 55 4.02 6.48 4.34
N GLN A 56 4.29 5.18 4.32
CA GLN A 56 3.91 4.21 5.36
C GLN A 56 2.42 4.30 5.74
N MET A 57 1.56 4.53 4.74
CA MET A 57 0.11 4.68 4.95
C MET A 57 -0.64 3.45 4.47
N TRP A 58 -1.61 3.03 5.26
CA TRP A 58 -2.57 2.00 4.91
C TRP A 58 -3.85 2.62 4.40
N PHE A 59 -4.51 1.95 3.46
CA PHE A 59 -5.83 2.28 2.95
C PHE A 59 -6.68 1.01 2.93
N TRP A 60 -7.86 1.05 3.53
CA TRP A 60 -8.75 -0.11 3.63
C TRP A 60 -10.22 0.31 3.53
N PRO A 61 -11.10 -0.58 3.04
CA PRO A 61 -12.53 -0.35 3.10
C PRO A 61 -13.04 -0.51 4.54
N ASP A 62 -13.93 0.37 4.97
CA ASP A 62 -14.67 0.28 6.22
C ASP A 62 -16.14 0.62 5.93
N GLY A 63 -16.99 -0.42 5.92
CA GLY A 63 -18.35 -0.31 5.39
C GLY A 63 -18.37 0.15 3.92
N ASP A 64 -19.11 1.22 3.64
CA ASP A 64 -19.21 1.86 2.32
C ASP A 64 -18.12 2.93 2.07
N SER A 65 -17.25 3.18 3.06
CA SER A 65 -16.23 4.23 2.99
C SER A 65 -14.82 3.65 2.92
N TRP A 66 -13.88 4.50 2.52
CA TRP A 66 -12.45 4.20 2.57
C TRP A 66 -11.80 4.93 3.72
N MET A 67 -11.02 4.20 4.50
CA MET A 67 -10.24 4.73 5.61
C MET A 67 -8.75 4.67 5.28
N SER A 68 -7.99 5.53 5.95
CA SER A 68 -6.53 5.54 5.83
C SER A 68 -5.87 5.87 7.16
N GLY A 69 -4.67 5.34 7.39
CA GLY A 69 -3.93 5.58 8.63
C GLY A 69 -2.53 4.97 8.62
N GLY A 70 -1.72 5.34 9.61
CA GLY A 70 -0.35 4.83 9.74
C GLY A 70 -0.25 3.36 10.17
N ALA A 71 -1.35 2.78 10.65
CA ALA A 71 -1.42 1.37 11.03
C ALA A 71 -2.70 0.72 10.51
N LEU A 72 -2.57 -0.51 10.04
CA LEU A 72 -3.71 -1.33 9.67
C LEU A 72 -4.37 -1.89 10.94
N PRO A 73 -5.69 -1.75 11.10
CA PRO A 73 -6.40 -2.36 12.22
C PRO A 73 -6.15 -3.87 12.34
N VAL A 74 -6.02 -4.38 13.57
CA VAL A 74 -5.64 -5.78 13.87
C VAL A 74 -6.46 -6.81 13.09
N PHE A 75 -7.76 -6.59 12.96
CA PHE A 75 -8.64 -7.51 12.25
C PHE A 75 -8.32 -7.66 10.75
N TYR A 76 -7.69 -6.64 10.15
CA TYR A 76 -7.26 -6.66 8.75
C TYR A 76 -5.85 -7.20 8.54
N GLN A 77 -5.01 -7.24 9.57
CA GLN A 77 -3.59 -7.63 9.45
C GLN A 77 -3.40 -9.05 8.89
N GLN A 78 -4.30 -9.97 9.21
CA GLN A 78 -4.27 -11.34 8.68
C GLN A 78 -4.37 -11.41 7.14
N TYR A 79 -4.95 -10.38 6.50
CA TYR A 79 -5.10 -10.31 5.05
C TYR A 79 -3.91 -9.59 4.37
N ALA A 80 -2.98 -9.04 5.15
CA ALA A 80 -1.82 -8.30 4.65
C ALA A 80 -0.59 -9.20 4.41
N SER A 81 -0.80 -10.46 4.01
CA SER A 81 0.28 -11.45 3.80
C SER A 81 0.63 -11.67 2.33
N ARG A 82 -0.35 -11.62 1.42
CA ARG A 82 -0.17 -11.93 -0.02
C ARG A 82 -0.33 -10.67 -0.87
N GLY A 83 0.61 -9.74 -0.69
CA GLY A 83 0.62 -8.46 -1.39
C GLY A 83 1.15 -8.56 -2.82
N TYR A 84 0.77 -7.59 -3.65
CA TYR A 84 1.31 -7.38 -4.99
C TYR A 84 1.79 -5.94 -5.13
N ASN A 85 2.94 -5.72 -5.75
CA ASN A 85 3.34 -4.38 -6.15
C ASN A 85 2.44 -3.91 -7.30
N VAL A 86 1.82 -2.76 -7.10
CA VAL A 86 0.93 -2.10 -8.06
C VAL A 86 1.35 -0.64 -8.16
N TYR A 87 1.43 -0.13 -9.38
CA TYR A 87 1.73 1.26 -9.67
C TYR A 87 0.48 1.94 -10.22
N LEU A 88 0.10 3.07 -9.64
CA LEU A 88 -1.12 3.80 -9.95
C LEU A 88 -0.80 5.27 -10.27
N ASP A 89 -1.60 5.87 -11.14
CA ASP A 89 -1.48 7.29 -11.52
C ASP A 89 -2.23 8.23 -10.55
N VAL A 90 -2.77 7.69 -9.46
CA VAL A 90 -3.55 8.41 -8.45
C VAL A 90 -2.86 8.33 -7.09
N SER A 91 -2.88 9.42 -6.33
CA SER A 91 -2.28 9.47 -5.00
C SER A 91 -3.13 8.79 -3.92
N ARG A 92 -4.40 8.52 -4.21
CA ARG A 92 -5.31 7.75 -3.36
C ARG A 92 -5.73 6.48 -4.09
N PRO A 93 -5.28 5.30 -3.63
CA PRO A 93 -5.42 4.08 -4.41
C PRO A 93 -6.88 3.65 -4.63
N TYR A 94 -7.78 4.05 -3.71
CA TYR A 94 -9.20 3.75 -3.82
C TYR A 94 -9.90 4.48 -4.98
N GLU A 95 -9.35 5.59 -5.48
CA GLU A 95 -9.88 6.28 -6.67
C GLU A 95 -9.80 5.37 -7.91
N ALA A 96 -8.79 4.50 -7.97
CA ALA A 96 -8.60 3.51 -9.03
C ALA A 96 -9.14 2.11 -8.70
N GLN A 97 -9.78 1.89 -7.55
CA GLN A 97 -10.19 0.55 -7.09
C GLN A 97 -11.04 -0.19 -8.13
N ARG A 98 -11.98 0.51 -8.77
CA ARG A 98 -12.86 -0.08 -9.79
C ARG A 98 -12.04 -0.67 -10.94
N ASP A 99 -11.05 0.08 -11.40
CA ASP A 99 -10.23 -0.29 -12.55
C ASP A 99 -9.25 -1.40 -12.16
N VAL A 100 -8.65 -1.34 -10.97
CA VAL A 100 -7.82 -2.42 -10.39
C VAL A 100 -8.61 -3.74 -10.31
N SER A 101 -9.87 -3.67 -9.87
CA SER A 101 -10.77 -4.83 -9.81
C SER A 101 -11.09 -5.39 -11.20
N ALA A 102 -11.22 -4.52 -12.20
CA ALA A 102 -11.41 -4.88 -13.61
C ALA A 102 -10.14 -5.42 -14.30
N GLY A 103 -8.99 -5.44 -13.61
CA GLY A 103 -7.74 -5.99 -14.14
C GLY A 103 -6.75 -4.95 -14.66
N TYR A 104 -6.85 -3.69 -14.21
CA TYR A 104 -5.92 -2.63 -14.57
C TYR A 104 -4.46 -3.08 -14.41
N ARG A 105 -3.73 -3.11 -15.53
CA ARG A 105 -2.31 -3.45 -15.63
C ARG A 105 -1.92 -4.71 -14.84
N ARG A 106 -2.82 -5.70 -14.73
CA ARG A 106 -2.58 -6.92 -13.94
C ARG A 106 -1.32 -7.69 -14.38
N HIS A 107 -0.96 -7.61 -15.66
CA HIS A 107 0.27 -8.19 -16.20
C HIS A 107 1.56 -7.57 -15.64
N GLN A 108 1.49 -6.39 -15.02
CA GLN A 108 2.62 -5.70 -14.40
C GLN A 108 2.72 -5.95 -12.89
N TRP A 109 1.74 -6.63 -12.29
CA TRP A 109 1.74 -6.87 -10.86
C TRP A 109 2.78 -7.94 -10.52
N THR A 110 3.69 -7.62 -9.62
CA THR A 110 4.68 -8.57 -9.11
C THR A 110 4.35 -8.94 -7.68
N PRO A 111 4.50 -10.22 -7.26
CA PRO A 111 4.34 -10.61 -5.87
C PRO A 111 5.23 -9.74 -4.97
N TYR A 112 4.66 -9.23 -3.89
CA TYR A 112 5.43 -8.56 -2.86
C TYR A 112 6.06 -9.60 -1.95
N HIS A 113 7.39 -9.69 -2.00
CA HIS A 113 8.16 -10.49 -1.06
C HIS A 113 8.55 -9.60 0.11
N TYR A 114 8.11 -9.95 1.31
CA TYR A 114 8.76 -9.47 2.52
C TYR A 114 10.22 -9.90 2.43
N GLY A 115 11.16 -8.95 2.60
CA GLY A 115 12.59 -9.25 2.54
C GLY A 115 12.89 -10.44 3.45
N ASP A 116 13.26 -11.55 2.83
CA ASP A 116 13.81 -12.70 3.52
C ASP A 116 15.26 -12.34 3.83
N ASP A 117 15.46 -11.57 4.89
CA ASP A 117 16.75 -11.41 5.56
C ASP A 117 17.09 -12.74 6.26
N SER A 118 17.19 -13.82 5.48
CA SER A 118 17.81 -15.04 5.95
C SER A 118 19.29 -14.75 6.11
N ASP A 119 19.64 -14.45 7.36
CA ASP A 119 21.00 -14.44 7.92
C ASP A 119 21.92 -15.46 7.21
N ASP A 120 22.86 -14.97 6.40
CA ASP A 120 24.09 -15.67 5.97
C ASP A 120 25.03 -15.89 7.18
N ARG A 121 24.51 -16.46 8.27
CA ARG A 121 25.28 -16.79 9.49
C ARG A 121 25.48 -18.29 9.62
N ASP A 122 26.00 -18.96 8.59
CA ASP A 122 26.59 -20.29 8.78
C ASP A 122 27.54 -20.66 7.62
N ALA A 123 28.84 -20.49 7.84
CA ALA A 123 29.91 -21.40 7.39
C ALA A 123 31.30 -20.76 7.59
N SER A 124 31.80 -20.71 8.81
CA SER A 124 33.24 -20.49 9.06
C SER A 124 33.80 -21.26 10.25
N ASP A 125 33.21 -22.41 10.62
CA ASP A 125 33.62 -23.17 11.81
C ASP A 125 34.15 -24.61 11.56
N HIS A 126 34.80 -24.89 10.43
CA HIS A 126 35.36 -26.22 10.14
C HIS A 126 36.80 -26.26 9.57
N ARG A 127 37.77 -25.56 10.18
CA ARG A 127 39.20 -25.92 10.03
C ARG A 127 40.00 -25.74 11.32
N ARG A 128 39.72 -26.58 12.30
CA ARG A 128 40.68 -26.87 13.39
C ARG A 128 40.66 -28.36 13.73
N HIS A 129 41.23 -29.19 12.85
CA HIS A 129 41.74 -30.52 13.25
C HIS A 129 42.64 -31.13 12.17
N GLY A 130 43.86 -31.52 12.55
CA GLY A 130 44.82 -32.31 11.75
C GLY A 130 46.05 -31.51 11.32
N GLY A 131 47.27 -31.74 11.81
CA GLY A 131 47.74 -32.87 12.61
C GLY A 131 49.08 -32.59 13.28
N ALA A 132 49.27 -33.26 14.41
CA ALA A 132 50.59 -33.58 14.94
C ALA A 132 51.24 -34.65 14.04
N GLY A 133 52.54 -34.57 13.81
CA GLY A 133 53.27 -35.72 13.28
C GLY A 133 54.62 -35.43 12.66
N LYS A 134 55.64 -35.48 13.51
CA LYS A 134 57.05 -35.89 13.26
C LYS A 134 57.97 -34.84 12.64
#